data_AF-A0A521U6R7-F1
#
_entry.id   AF-A0A521U6R7-F1
#
_cell.length_a   1.000
_cell.length_b   1.000
_cell.length_c   1.000
_cell.angle_alpha   90.00
_cell.angle_beta   90.00
_cell.angle_gamma   90.00
#
_symmetry.space_group_name_H-M   'P 1'
#
loop_
_entity.id
_entity.type
_entity.pdbx_description
1 polymer ?
#
loop_
_entity_poly.entity_id
_entity_poly.type
_entity_poly.pdbx_seq_one_letter_code
_entity_poly.pdbx_strand_id
1 'polypeptide(L)'
;MRCNDCHSSPPANHPRGECVACHAEPDATGSSLRPGPLHLNARVDLGNGNGTCTACHGRTGDMDPWPETGSHTAHRAPSGGAPVACATCHTVPTRTEDPSHFEAAPRAAVRLTGAAGARGARPMYDTTTRSCAEVACHGAGLAGTRADVPTWGDPSGVARRCGQCHGVPPAPPHTTRTDCASLICHGGEVALSPSGPVITAAGRALHQNGVIDYAGAGP
;
A
#
# COMPACT_ATOMS: atom_id res chain seq x y z
N MET A 1 -18.43 25.84 -32.56
CA MET A 1 -18.83 24.44 -32.78
C MET A 1 -18.77 23.73 -31.44
N ARG A 2 -19.83 23.03 -31.06
CA ARG A 2 -19.89 22.17 -29.87
C ARG A 2 -19.39 20.77 -30.25
N CYS A 3 -18.99 19.98 -29.26
CA CYS A 3 -18.49 18.61 -29.49
C CYS A 3 -19.49 17.74 -30.27
N ASN A 4 -20.79 17.97 -30.04
CA ASN A 4 -21.90 17.28 -30.69
C ASN A 4 -22.15 17.67 -32.15
N ASP A 5 -21.45 18.70 -32.67
CA ASP A 5 -21.66 19.17 -34.04
C ASP A 5 -21.04 18.23 -35.08
N CYS A 6 -20.06 17.40 -34.68
CA CYS A 6 -19.40 16.43 -35.57
C CYS A 6 -19.75 14.97 -35.22
N HIS A 7 -19.75 14.61 -33.93
CA HIS A 7 -20.05 13.26 -33.45
C HIS A 7 -20.79 13.30 -32.12
N SER A 8 -21.57 12.26 -31.81
CA SER A 8 -22.25 12.15 -30.52
C SER A 8 -21.24 12.03 -29.38
N SER A 9 -21.12 13.09 -28.58
CA SER A 9 -20.17 13.20 -27.47
C SER A 9 -20.86 13.76 -26.22
N PRO A 10 -20.94 13.02 -25.11
CA PRO A 10 -20.33 11.71 -24.90
C PRO A 10 -21.10 10.56 -25.59
N PRO A 11 -20.42 9.42 -25.88
CA PRO A 11 -21.06 8.23 -26.43
C PRO A 11 -22.10 7.63 -25.48
N ALA A 12 -22.96 6.74 -26.00
CA ALA A 12 -23.92 6.02 -25.17
C ALA A 12 -23.22 5.21 -24.07
N ASN A 13 -23.80 5.18 -22.87
CA ASN A 13 -23.27 4.52 -21.66
C ASN A 13 -21.96 5.11 -21.09
N HIS A 14 -21.60 6.34 -21.49
CA HIS A 14 -20.46 7.05 -20.91
C HIS A 14 -20.71 7.45 -19.43
N PRO A 15 -19.71 7.34 -18.54
CA PRO A 15 -19.81 7.81 -17.15
C PRO A 15 -20.14 9.30 -17.04
N ARG A 16 -20.83 9.73 -15.97
CA ARG A 16 -21.12 11.15 -15.73
C ARG A 16 -19.93 11.83 -15.03
N GLY A 17 -19.60 13.06 -15.43
CA GLY A 17 -18.53 13.86 -14.82
C GLY A 17 -18.08 15.01 -15.74
N GLU A 18 -17.18 15.86 -15.24
CA GLU A 18 -16.52 16.88 -16.08
C GLU A 18 -15.57 16.22 -17.08
N CYS A 19 -15.58 16.67 -18.34
CA CYS A 19 -14.80 16.07 -19.42
C CYS A 19 -13.30 16.00 -19.07
N VAL A 20 -12.79 17.06 -18.42
CA VAL A 20 -11.38 17.20 -18.02
C VAL A 20 -10.92 16.27 -16.91
N ALA A 21 -11.85 15.64 -16.19
CA ALA A 21 -11.52 14.66 -15.17
C ALA A 21 -10.98 13.36 -15.80
N CYS A 22 -11.43 13.04 -17.01
CA CYS A 22 -11.07 11.79 -17.70
C CYS A 22 -10.30 12.01 -19.00
N HIS A 23 -10.43 13.16 -19.65
CA HIS A 23 -9.77 13.47 -20.93
C HIS A 23 -8.88 14.70 -20.78
N ALA A 24 -7.63 14.66 -21.24
CA ALA A 24 -6.76 15.86 -21.25
C ALA A 24 -6.98 16.76 -22.48
N GLU A 25 -7.73 16.28 -23.46
CA GLU A 25 -8.01 16.99 -24.72
C GLU A 25 -8.93 18.20 -24.55
N PRO A 26 -10.01 18.16 -23.74
CA PRO A 26 -10.85 19.34 -23.52
C PRO A 26 -10.09 20.46 -22.78
N ASP A 27 -10.46 21.71 -23.05
CA ASP A 27 -10.05 22.86 -22.23
C ASP A 27 -10.59 22.72 -20.81
N ALA A 28 -10.12 23.55 -19.87
CA ALA A 28 -10.48 23.46 -18.45
C ALA A 28 -12.00 23.50 -18.18
N THR A 29 -12.80 24.03 -19.11
CA THR A 29 -14.25 24.12 -19.01
C THR A 29 -14.98 22.98 -19.72
N GLY A 30 -14.25 22.09 -20.39
CA GLY A 30 -14.81 21.03 -21.22
C GLY A 30 -15.53 21.54 -22.48
N SER A 31 -15.31 22.80 -22.88
CA SER A 31 -16.12 23.47 -23.91
C SER A 31 -15.44 23.62 -25.28
N SER A 32 -14.11 23.50 -25.31
CA SER A 32 -13.29 23.47 -26.53
C SER A 32 -12.21 22.39 -26.42
N LEU A 33 -11.55 22.09 -27.54
CA LEU A 33 -10.41 21.18 -27.60
C LEU A 33 -9.10 21.96 -27.51
N ARG A 34 -8.10 21.39 -26.83
CA ARG A 34 -6.72 21.87 -26.86
C ARG A 34 -6.06 21.40 -28.16
N PRO A 35 -5.24 22.24 -28.83
CA PRO A 35 -4.45 21.79 -29.96
C PRO A 35 -3.55 20.61 -29.56
N GLY A 36 -3.67 19.49 -30.25
CA GLY A 36 -2.89 18.30 -29.92
C GLY A 36 -3.28 17.05 -30.73
N PRO A 37 -2.47 15.98 -30.63
CA PRO A 37 -2.63 14.78 -31.44
C PRO A 37 -3.78 13.87 -30.99
N LEU A 38 -4.29 14.02 -29.77
CA LEU A 38 -5.28 13.10 -29.18
C LEU A 38 -6.64 13.18 -29.90
N HIS A 39 -7.13 14.37 -30.24
CA HIS A 39 -8.42 14.49 -30.96
C HIS A 39 -8.39 13.87 -32.36
N LEU A 40 -7.25 13.98 -33.06
CA LEU A 40 -7.12 13.68 -34.48
C LEU A 40 -6.68 12.24 -34.76
N ASN A 41 -6.52 11.41 -33.73
CA ASN A 41 -6.03 10.04 -33.87
C ASN A 41 -7.14 8.97 -33.98
N ALA A 42 -8.41 9.40 -34.00
CA ALA A 42 -9.60 8.55 -34.04
C ALA A 42 -9.70 7.53 -32.88
N ARG A 43 -9.15 7.84 -31.71
CA ARG A 43 -9.25 7.05 -30.48
C ARG A 43 -9.86 7.88 -29.36
N VAL A 44 -10.50 7.19 -28.41
CA VAL A 44 -10.91 7.80 -27.14
C VAL A 44 -9.75 7.64 -26.17
N ASP A 45 -8.95 8.69 -26.00
CA ASP A 45 -7.83 8.70 -25.08
C ASP A 45 -8.26 9.14 -23.68
N LEU A 46 -7.85 8.37 -22.67
CA LEU A 46 -8.00 8.74 -21.26
C LEU A 46 -6.74 9.43 -20.76
N GLY A 47 -6.92 10.47 -19.95
CA GLY A 47 -5.84 11.29 -19.42
C GLY A 47 -4.98 11.84 -20.56
N ASN A 48 -3.66 11.59 -20.54
CA ASN A 48 -2.76 12.02 -21.62
C ASN A 48 -2.64 11.01 -22.79
N GLY A 49 -3.42 9.93 -22.81
CA GLY A 49 -3.40 8.95 -23.90
C GLY A 49 -2.26 7.93 -23.89
N ASN A 50 -1.48 7.78 -22.80
CA ASN A 50 -0.42 6.77 -22.78
C ASN A 50 -0.91 5.31 -22.57
N GLY A 51 -2.20 5.12 -22.26
CA GLY A 51 -2.82 3.80 -22.10
C GLY A 51 -2.44 3.03 -20.83
N THR A 52 -1.79 3.65 -19.85
CA THR A 52 -1.38 3.04 -18.57
C THR A 52 -2.05 3.74 -17.38
N CYS A 53 -1.94 3.22 -16.16
CA CYS A 53 -2.46 3.89 -14.96
C CYS A 53 -1.87 5.30 -14.78
N THR A 54 -0.63 5.48 -15.23
CA THR A 54 0.04 6.79 -15.20
C THR A 54 -0.59 7.80 -16.15
N ALA A 55 -1.52 7.38 -17.03
CA ALA A 55 -2.39 8.22 -17.86
C ALA A 55 -3.13 9.27 -17.03
N CYS A 56 -3.46 8.96 -15.77
CA CYS A 56 -4.09 9.87 -14.83
C CYS A 56 -3.25 10.01 -13.54
N HIS A 57 -2.69 8.91 -13.03
CA HIS A 57 -2.03 8.86 -11.72
C HIS A 57 -0.52 9.17 -11.76
N GLY A 58 0.02 9.66 -10.64
CA GLY A 58 1.46 9.79 -10.39
C GLY A 58 2.15 10.97 -11.09
N ARG A 59 1.41 11.97 -11.57
CA ARG A 59 1.96 13.09 -12.33
C ARG A 59 2.43 14.28 -11.50
N THR A 60 1.75 14.60 -10.40
CA THR A 60 2.10 15.61 -9.37
C THR A 60 0.96 15.69 -8.34
N GLY A 61 1.26 16.01 -7.08
CA GLY A 61 0.28 16.46 -6.07
C GLY A 61 -0.94 15.54 -5.91
N ASP A 62 -2.12 16.02 -6.30
CA ASP A 62 -3.44 15.40 -6.09
C ASP A 62 -3.71 14.12 -6.91
N MET A 63 -2.79 13.74 -7.80
CA MET A 63 -2.91 12.54 -8.64
C MET A 63 -2.04 11.38 -8.13
N ASP A 64 -1.31 11.53 -7.01
CA ASP A 64 -0.70 10.39 -6.32
C ASP A 64 -1.86 9.52 -5.75
N PRO A 65 -2.02 8.26 -6.17
CA PRO A 65 -3.08 7.40 -5.66
C PRO A 65 -2.87 7.05 -4.18
N TRP A 66 -1.74 7.41 -3.58
CA TRP A 66 -1.46 7.16 -2.18
C TRP A 66 -2.23 8.10 -1.25
N PRO A 67 -3.17 7.60 -0.42
CA PRO A 67 -3.88 8.47 0.51
C PRO A 67 -2.95 8.91 1.65
N GLU A 68 -3.03 10.16 2.10
CA GLU A 68 -2.17 10.68 3.18
C GLU A 68 -2.83 10.60 4.57
N THR A 69 -4.06 10.10 4.65
CA THR A 69 -4.84 10.09 5.89
C THR A 69 -4.66 8.81 6.70
N GLY A 70 -4.83 8.92 8.03
CA GLY A 70 -4.81 7.76 8.93
C GLY A 70 -3.49 7.00 8.88
N SER A 71 -3.56 5.67 8.74
CA SER A 71 -2.37 4.81 8.78
C SER A 71 -1.67 4.63 7.42
N HIS A 72 -2.14 5.24 6.34
CA HIS A 72 -1.53 5.03 5.00
C HIS A 72 -0.07 5.49 4.94
N THR A 73 0.27 6.62 5.57
CA THR A 73 1.64 7.15 5.61
C THR A 73 2.60 6.18 6.31
N ALA A 74 2.15 5.56 7.41
CA ALA A 74 2.91 4.56 8.14
C ALA A 74 3.19 3.29 7.32
N HIS A 75 2.30 2.94 6.38
CA HIS A 75 2.45 1.77 5.50
C HIS A 75 3.18 2.10 4.18
N ARG A 76 3.22 3.37 3.76
CA ARG A 76 4.00 3.84 2.60
C ARG A 76 5.49 3.74 2.85
N ALA A 77 5.90 4.16 4.03
CA ALA A 77 7.30 4.23 4.42
C ALA A 77 7.46 3.67 5.86
N PRO A 78 7.27 2.35 6.05
CA PRO A 78 7.38 1.75 7.37
C PRO A 78 8.81 1.77 7.87
N SER A 79 8.98 2.00 9.17
CA SER A 79 10.30 2.01 9.81
C SER A 79 10.92 0.62 9.99
N GLY A 80 10.08 -0.42 10.07
CA GLY A 80 10.50 -1.79 10.39
C GLY A 80 10.43 -2.78 9.23
N GLY A 81 10.21 -2.34 7.99
CA GLY A 81 10.02 -3.23 6.85
C GLY A 81 10.09 -2.51 5.50
N ALA A 82 9.56 -3.16 4.46
CA ALA A 82 9.41 -2.58 3.14
C ALA A 82 8.02 -1.91 2.99
N PRO A 83 7.87 -0.94 2.07
CA PRO A 83 6.57 -0.37 1.71
C PRO A 83 5.50 -1.44 1.46
N VAL A 84 4.31 -1.25 2.03
CA VAL A 84 3.20 -2.19 1.88
C VAL A 84 2.38 -1.81 0.65
N ALA A 85 2.32 -2.71 -0.33
CA ALA A 85 1.51 -2.48 -1.53
C ALA A 85 0.01 -2.37 -1.18
N CYS A 86 -0.71 -1.46 -1.85
CA CYS A 86 -2.15 -1.21 -1.62
C CYS A 86 -2.99 -2.50 -1.72
N ALA A 87 -2.62 -3.41 -2.63
CA ALA A 87 -3.28 -4.70 -2.85
C ALA A 87 -3.28 -5.64 -1.62
N THR A 88 -2.42 -5.35 -0.63
CA THR A 88 -2.40 -6.06 0.65
C THR A 88 -3.67 -5.77 1.47
N CYS A 89 -4.25 -4.58 1.32
CA CYS A 89 -5.40 -4.12 2.10
C CYS A 89 -6.64 -3.78 1.26
N HIS A 90 -6.48 -3.51 -0.04
CA HIS A 90 -7.54 -3.05 -0.90
C HIS A 90 -7.61 -3.86 -2.19
N THR A 91 -8.78 -3.91 -2.80
CA THR A 91 -8.89 -4.31 -4.20
C THR A 91 -8.39 -3.15 -5.06
N VAL A 92 -7.23 -3.30 -5.68
CA VAL A 92 -6.64 -2.30 -6.58
C VAL A 92 -7.11 -2.57 -8.00
N PRO A 93 -7.74 -1.61 -8.69
CA PRO A 93 -8.08 -1.75 -10.09
C PRO A 93 -6.86 -2.07 -10.94
N THR A 94 -7.03 -2.99 -11.89
CA THR A 94 -5.99 -3.34 -12.86
C THR A 94 -6.21 -2.64 -14.20
N ARG A 95 -7.45 -2.20 -14.46
CA ARG A 95 -7.87 -1.53 -15.68
C ARG A 95 -8.81 -0.38 -15.33
N THR A 96 -8.88 0.60 -16.22
CA THR A 96 -9.70 1.80 -16.00
C THR A 96 -11.19 1.49 -15.89
N GLU A 97 -11.67 0.47 -16.61
CA GLU A 97 -13.06 0.05 -16.66
C GLU A 97 -13.46 -0.91 -15.54
N ASP A 98 -12.54 -1.29 -14.65
CA ASP A 98 -12.88 -2.16 -13.53
C ASP A 98 -13.92 -1.43 -12.64
N PRO A 99 -15.02 -2.09 -12.21
CA PRO A 99 -16.08 -1.43 -11.46
C PRO A 99 -15.56 -0.61 -10.27
N SER A 100 -14.60 -1.18 -9.52
CA SER A 100 -13.93 -0.58 -8.36
C SER A 100 -13.16 0.72 -8.63
N HIS A 101 -12.85 1.05 -9.91
CA HIS A 101 -12.08 2.24 -10.26
C HIS A 101 -12.92 3.52 -10.27
N PHE A 102 -14.19 3.41 -10.67
CA PHE A 102 -15.12 4.55 -10.78
C PHE A 102 -16.30 4.46 -9.82
N GLU A 103 -16.24 3.62 -8.78
CA GLU A 103 -17.39 3.48 -7.88
C GLU A 103 -17.75 4.81 -7.20
N ALA A 104 -19.06 5.06 -7.12
CA ALA A 104 -19.63 6.14 -6.34
C ALA A 104 -19.51 5.92 -4.81
N ALA A 105 -18.91 4.81 -4.38
CA ALA A 105 -18.64 4.53 -2.98
C ALA A 105 -17.52 5.45 -2.46
N PRO A 106 -17.71 6.14 -1.33
CA PRO A 106 -16.75 7.15 -0.86
C PRO A 106 -15.40 6.57 -0.39
N ARG A 107 -15.20 5.24 -0.44
CA ARG A 107 -14.05 4.54 0.12
C ARG A 107 -13.73 3.27 -0.68
N ALA A 108 -12.45 3.05 -0.95
CA ALA A 108 -11.96 1.79 -1.54
C ALA A 108 -12.33 0.60 -0.64
N ALA A 109 -12.81 -0.49 -1.23
CA ALA A 109 -13.13 -1.71 -0.50
C ALA A 109 -11.89 -2.26 0.22
N VAL A 110 -12.04 -2.59 1.50
CA VAL A 110 -10.98 -3.22 2.29
C VAL A 110 -11.06 -4.73 2.11
N ARG A 111 -9.98 -5.32 1.62
CA ARG A 111 -9.77 -6.75 1.48
C ARG A 111 -8.34 -7.08 1.89
N LEU A 112 -8.16 -7.55 3.12
CA LEU A 112 -6.85 -7.92 3.64
C LEU A 112 -6.40 -9.27 3.05
N THR A 113 -5.32 -9.28 2.27
CA THR A 113 -4.82 -10.49 1.59
C THR A 113 -3.30 -10.57 1.54
N GLY A 114 -2.77 -11.67 0.98
CA GLY A 114 -1.34 -11.86 0.77
C GLY A 114 -0.58 -11.84 2.10
N ALA A 115 0.36 -10.91 2.22
CA ALA A 115 1.20 -10.76 3.41
C ALA A 115 0.39 -10.52 4.70
N ALA A 116 -0.80 -9.92 4.63
CA ALA A 116 -1.67 -9.73 5.79
C ALA A 116 -2.14 -11.05 6.42
N GLY A 117 -2.24 -12.13 5.63
CA GLY A 117 -2.65 -13.47 6.05
C GLY A 117 -1.50 -14.47 6.22
N ALA A 118 -0.24 -14.00 6.21
CA ALA A 118 0.91 -14.86 6.42
C ALA A 118 0.83 -15.60 7.77
N ARG A 119 1.56 -16.72 7.89
CA ARG A 119 1.57 -17.57 9.11
C ARG A 119 0.18 -18.08 9.53
N GLY A 120 -0.73 -18.26 8.57
CA GLY A 120 -2.09 -18.75 8.82
C GLY A 120 -3.01 -17.72 9.49
N ALA A 121 -2.59 -16.45 9.54
CA ALA A 121 -3.37 -15.37 10.11
C ALA A 121 -4.69 -15.16 9.33
N ARG A 122 -5.74 -14.76 10.06
CA ARG A 122 -7.08 -14.48 9.49
C ARG A 122 -7.37 -12.98 9.64
N PRO A 123 -6.74 -12.14 8.80
CA PRO A 123 -6.74 -10.70 8.99
C PRO A 123 -8.15 -10.12 8.84
N MET A 124 -8.50 -9.21 9.75
CA MET A 124 -9.77 -8.51 9.74
C MET A 124 -9.59 -7.02 10.05
N TYR A 125 -10.41 -6.20 9.41
CA TYR A 125 -10.56 -4.78 9.72
C TYR A 125 -12.00 -4.52 10.18
N ASP A 126 -12.18 -4.09 11.41
CA ASP A 126 -13.46 -3.64 11.93
C ASP A 126 -13.62 -2.15 11.63
N THR A 127 -14.57 -1.80 10.77
CA THR A 127 -14.84 -0.41 10.37
C THR A 127 -15.44 0.44 11.48
N THR A 128 -16.07 -0.17 12.48
CA THR A 128 -16.71 0.51 13.61
C THR A 128 -15.68 0.95 14.64
N THR A 129 -14.86 -0.01 15.10
CA THR A 129 -13.78 0.26 16.06
C THR A 129 -12.52 0.80 15.38
N ARG A 130 -12.46 0.72 14.05
CA ARG A 130 -11.31 1.04 13.21
C ARG A 130 -10.08 0.20 13.58
N SER A 131 -10.28 -1.04 14.00
CA SER A 131 -9.21 -1.91 14.50
C SER A 131 -8.79 -2.97 13.49
N CYS A 132 -7.50 -3.32 13.49
CA CYS A 132 -6.92 -4.32 12.60
C CYS A 132 -6.51 -5.57 13.39
N ALA A 133 -7.39 -6.57 13.49
CA ALA A 133 -7.14 -7.78 14.27
C ALA A 133 -6.66 -8.95 13.41
N GLU A 134 -5.92 -9.87 14.04
CA GLU A 134 -5.41 -11.10 13.43
C GLU A 134 -4.67 -10.88 12.10
N VAL A 135 -3.99 -9.72 11.98
CA VAL A 135 -3.13 -9.37 10.84
C VAL A 135 -1.71 -9.84 11.11
N ALA A 136 -1.13 -10.59 10.19
CA ALA A 136 0.21 -11.15 10.34
C ALA A 136 1.25 -10.07 10.66
N CYS A 137 1.30 -8.99 9.86
CA CYS A 137 2.22 -7.87 10.09
C CYS A 137 2.05 -7.19 11.46
N HIS A 138 0.88 -7.34 12.10
CA HIS A 138 0.58 -6.82 13.44
C HIS A 138 0.69 -7.91 14.53
N GLY A 139 1.53 -8.93 14.30
CA GLY A 139 1.89 -9.92 15.30
C GLY A 139 1.05 -11.21 15.28
N ALA A 140 0.02 -11.31 14.44
CA ALA A 140 -0.74 -12.56 14.36
C ALA A 140 0.13 -13.73 13.89
N GLY A 141 -0.02 -14.87 14.56
CA GLY A 141 0.77 -16.07 14.30
C GLY A 141 2.24 -16.00 14.76
N LEU A 142 2.67 -14.95 15.47
CA LEU A 142 3.99 -14.88 16.08
C LEU A 142 3.95 -15.26 17.56
N ALA A 143 5.05 -15.86 18.04
CA ALA A 143 5.22 -16.19 19.45
C ALA A 143 5.74 -14.99 20.26
N GLY A 144 5.37 -14.93 21.54
CA GLY A 144 5.80 -13.89 22.49
C GLY A 144 4.68 -12.92 22.87
N THR A 145 5.04 -11.84 23.56
CA THR A 145 4.13 -10.75 23.90
C THR A 145 3.73 -10.01 22.63
N ARG A 146 2.43 -9.88 22.40
CA ARG A 146 1.85 -9.00 21.38
C ARG A 146 1.35 -7.72 22.04
N ALA A 147 1.45 -6.61 21.31
CA ALA A 147 0.74 -5.39 21.65
C ALA A 147 -0.78 -5.57 21.55
N ASP A 148 -1.52 -4.59 22.05
CA ASP A 148 -2.94 -4.45 21.79
C ASP A 148 -3.21 -4.31 20.29
N VAL A 149 -4.42 -4.71 19.88
CA VAL A 149 -4.86 -4.61 18.48
C VAL A 149 -4.75 -3.16 18.00
N PRO A 150 -3.95 -2.88 16.95
CA PRO A 150 -3.73 -1.51 16.52
C PRO A 150 -5.00 -0.89 15.95
N THR A 151 -5.19 0.39 16.25
CA THR A 151 -6.30 1.20 15.71
C THR A 151 -5.80 2.05 14.55
N TRP A 152 -6.61 2.13 13.50
CA TRP A 152 -6.35 2.92 12.32
C TRP A 152 -6.21 4.42 12.66
N GLY A 153 -5.09 5.00 12.23
CA GLY A 153 -4.74 6.39 12.48
C GLY A 153 -4.28 6.68 13.91
N ASP A 154 -3.92 5.67 14.71
CA ASP A 154 -3.35 5.89 16.04
C ASP A 154 -2.03 6.69 15.95
N PRO A 155 -1.98 7.93 16.49
CA PRO A 155 -0.80 8.78 16.43
C PRO A 155 0.30 8.34 17.40
N SER A 156 0.00 7.49 18.40
CA SER A 156 0.96 7.08 19.43
C SER A 156 2.20 6.38 18.86
N GLY A 157 2.03 5.74 17.69
CA GLY A 157 3.05 4.94 17.05
C GLY A 157 3.46 3.70 17.85
N VAL A 158 2.73 3.34 18.91
CA VAL A 158 3.05 2.20 19.76
C VAL A 158 3.19 0.94 18.93
N ALA A 159 2.25 0.66 18.02
CA ALA A 159 2.30 -0.51 17.13
C ALA A 159 3.57 -0.63 16.25
N ARG A 160 4.38 0.43 16.11
CA ARG A 160 5.63 0.44 15.32
C ARG A 160 6.89 0.20 16.15
N ARG A 161 6.78 0.12 17.49
CA ARG A 161 7.94 -0.04 18.38
C ARG A 161 8.40 -1.50 18.39
N CYS A 162 9.69 -1.72 18.62
CA CYS A 162 10.21 -3.07 18.87
C CYS A 162 9.49 -3.68 20.08
N GLY A 163 9.25 -5.00 20.03
CA GLY A 163 8.53 -5.71 21.11
C GLY A 163 7.00 -5.71 20.96
N GLN A 164 6.45 -5.02 19.95
CA GLN A 164 4.99 -4.84 19.79
C GLN A 164 4.38 -5.86 18.83
N CYS A 165 5.16 -6.36 17.88
CA CYS A 165 4.76 -7.46 16.99
C CYS A 165 5.09 -8.83 17.58
N HIS A 166 6.27 -8.95 18.19
CA HIS A 166 6.79 -10.15 18.84
C HIS A 166 7.81 -9.75 19.92
N GLY A 167 8.19 -10.69 20.79
CA GLY A 167 9.22 -10.47 21.81
C GLY A 167 10.58 -10.15 21.17
N VAL A 168 11.34 -9.22 21.76
CA VAL A 168 12.71 -8.89 21.35
C VAL A 168 13.62 -9.05 22.58
N PRO A 169 14.40 -10.14 22.69
CA PRO A 169 14.54 -11.24 21.73
C PRO A 169 13.28 -12.13 21.64
N PRO A 170 13.12 -12.93 20.57
CA PRO A 170 12.08 -13.95 20.49
C PRO A 170 12.13 -14.93 21.67
N ALA A 171 11.04 -15.66 21.88
CA ALA A 171 10.99 -16.73 22.87
C ALA A 171 12.08 -17.80 22.60
N PRO A 172 12.44 -18.63 23.61
CA PRO A 172 13.34 -19.76 23.42
C PRO A 172 12.98 -20.61 22.18
N PRO A 173 13.97 -21.11 21.42
CA PRO A 173 15.34 -21.37 21.84
C PRO A 173 16.35 -20.24 21.57
N HIS A 174 15.91 -18.97 21.38
CA HIS A 174 16.84 -17.85 21.27
C HIS A 174 17.78 -17.76 22.48
N THR A 175 19.09 -17.63 22.21
CA THR A 175 20.13 -17.57 23.24
C THR A 175 20.09 -16.25 24.04
N THR A 176 20.73 -16.22 25.21
CA THR A 176 20.89 -15.02 26.05
C THR A 176 22.14 -14.21 25.72
N ARG A 177 22.88 -14.58 24.66
CA ARG A 177 24.04 -13.82 24.19
C ARG A 177 23.65 -12.42 23.71
N THR A 178 24.56 -11.47 23.88
CA THR A 178 24.35 -10.04 23.58
C THR A 178 25.11 -9.55 22.34
N ASP A 179 25.91 -10.41 21.70
CA ASP A 179 26.63 -10.11 20.45
C ASP A 179 25.72 -10.27 19.22
N CYS A 180 24.59 -9.55 19.21
CA CYS A 180 23.52 -9.76 18.22
C CYS A 180 24.00 -9.69 16.76
N ALA A 181 24.94 -8.80 16.45
CA ALA A 181 25.48 -8.61 15.09
C ALA A 181 26.52 -9.68 14.67
N SER A 182 26.71 -10.74 15.46
CA SER A 182 27.59 -11.85 15.10
C SER A 182 27.17 -12.50 13.78
N LEU A 183 28.12 -12.76 12.89
CA LEU A 183 27.90 -13.43 11.60
C LEU A 183 27.30 -14.84 11.73
N ILE A 184 27.41 -15.46 12.91
CA ILE A 184 26.82 -16.78 13.19
C ILE A 184 25.31 -16.66 13.42
N CYS A 185 24.85 -15.50 13.88
CA CYS A 185 23.46 -15.23 14.21
C CYS A 185 22.85 -14.25 13.18
N HIS A 186 22.74 -12.96 13.50
CA HIS A 186 22.06 -11.99 12.66
C HIS A 186 22.96 -11.32 11.61
N GLY A 187 24.28 -11.45 11.73
CA GLY A 187 25.25 -10.84 10.84
C GLY A 187 24.95 -9.37 10.55
N GLY A 188 24.79 -9.04 9.27
CA GLY A 188 24.50 -7.68 8.81
C GLY A 188 23.05 -7.22 8.94
N GLU A 189 22.11 -8.08 9.37
CA GLU A 189 20.68 -7.75 9.46
C GLU A 189 20.33 -6.93 10.71
N VAL A 190 21.13 -7.10 11.77
CA VAL A 190 20.97 -6.40 13.04
C VAL A 190 22.23 -5.61 13.35
N ALA A 191 22.07 -4.36 13.76
CA ALA A 191 23.14 -3.56 14.36
C ALA A 191 22.80 -3.27 15.83
N LEU A 192 23.83 -3.02 16.65
CA LEU A 192 23.64 -2.59 18.03
C LEU A 192 23.70 -1.06 18.10
N SER A 193 22.72 -0.47 18.78
CA SER A 193 22.70 0.95 19.13
C SER A 193 22.66 1.10 20.67
N PRO A 194 22.92 2.31 21.22
CA PRO A 194 22.82 2.54 22.66
C PRO A 194 21.45 2.24 23.26
N SER A 195 20.38 2.29 22.45
CA SER A 195 19.00 1.97 22.85
C SER A 195 18.61 0.52 22.56
N GLY A 196 19.56 -0.33 22.14
CA GLY A 196 19.36 -1.75 21.85
C GLY A 196 19.58 -2.12 20.38
N PRO A 197 19.29 -3.38 20.00
CA PRO A 197 19.42 -3.84 18.63
C PRO A 197 18.42 -3.13 17.69
N VAL A 198 18.89 -2.81 16.49
CA VAL A 198 18.10 -2.19 15.41
C VAL A 198 18.23 -3.00 14.13
N ILE A 199 17.16 -3.01 13.32
CA ILE A 199 17.16 -3.67 12.01
C ILE A 199 17.90 -2.77 11.01
N THR A 200 18.91 -3.30 10.34
CA THR A 200 19.66 -2.56 9.32
C THR A 200 18.86 -2.43 8.03
N ALA A 201 19.37 -1.65 7.08
CA ALA A 201 18.76 -1.58 5.75
C ALA A 201 18.68 -2.95 5.04
N ALA A 202 19.70 -3.79 5.23
CA ALA A 202 19.72 -5.15 4.69
C ALA A 202 18.68 -6.05 5.39
N GLY A 203 18.54 -5.92 6.71
CA GLY A 203 17.61 -6.74 7.50
C GLY A 203 16.13 -6.44 7.23
N ARG A 204 15.75 -5.22 6.83
CA ARG A 204 14.34 -4.82 6.63
C ARG A 204 13.59 -5.69 5.62
N ALA A 205 14.26 -6.18 4.59
CA ALA A 205 13.64 -7.03 3.57
C ALA A 205 13.30 -8.43 4.11
N LEU A 206 14.14 -8.94 5.03
CA LEU A 206 14.03 -10.28 5.61
C LEU A 206 13.10 -10.27 6.83
N HIS A 207 13.15 -9.22 7.66
CA HIS A 207 12.40 -9.15 8.91
C HIS A 207 10.88 -9.35 8.76
N GLN A 208 10.28 -8.84 7.68
CA GLN A 208 8.83 -8.86 7.49
C GLN A 208 8.25 -10.19 6.98
N ASN A 209 9.08 -11.09 6.43
CA ASN A 209 8.59 -12.40 5.96
C ASN A 209 8.16 -13.31 7.13
N GLY A 210 8.62 -12.99 8.35
CA GLY A 210 8.35 -13.75 9.57
C GLY A 210 8.94 -15.16 9.56
N VAL A 211 9.92 -15.40 8.69
CA VAL A 211 10.74 -16.60 8.64
C VAL A 211 12.04 -16.27 9.37
N ILE A 212 12.43 -17.13 10.29
CA ILE A 212 13.74 -17.04 10.92
C ILE A 212 14.68 -17.89 10.07
N ASP A 213 15.43 -17.22 9.20
CA ASP A 213 16.45 -17.86 8.37
C ASP A 213 17.73 -18.02 9.21
N TYR A 214 18.15 -19.27 9.46
CA TYR A 214 19.43 -19.56 10.09
C TYR A 214 20.46 -19.91 9.01
N ALA A 215 21.68 -19.39 9.12
CA ALA A 215 22.78 -19.84 8.26
C ALA A 215 23.03 -21.34 8.48
N GLY A 216 22.68 -22.17 7.49
CA GLY A 216 22.88 -23.63 7.51
C GLY A 216 21.66 -24.48 7.14
N ALA A 217 20.47 -23.89 7.03
CA ALA A 217 19.31 -24.59 6.45
C ALA A 217 19.38 -24.51 4.92
N GLY A 218 20.14 -25.42 4.31
CA GLY A 218 19.99 -25.73 2.89
C GLY A 218 18.67 -26.47 2.61
N PRO A 219 18.26 -26.60 1.33
CA PRO A 219 17.05 -27.31 0.94
C PRO A 219 16.99 -28.77 1.44
#